data_AF-A0A3M1FTF7-F1
#
_entry.id   AF-A0A3M1FTF7-F1
#
_cell.length_a   1.000
_cell.length_b   1.000
_cell.length_c   1.000
_cell.angle_alpha   90.00
_cell.angle_beta   90.00
_cell.angle_gamma   90.00
#
_symmetry.space_group_name_H-M   'P 1'
#
loop_
_entity.id
_entity.type
_entity.pdbx_description
1 polymer ?
#
loop_
_entity_poly.entity_id
_entity_poly.type
_entity_poly.pdbx_seq_one_letter_code
_entity_poly.pdbx_strand_id
1 'polypeptide(L)'
;MNTHSFDIHGHSVGEGQPTFIIAEAGVNHNGRLDLAYALVDAAVQAGADAVKFQTFRAERLVTAEAPQAAYQQRNTNGAGSQLEMLRRLELDEEAHRRLFAYCQERGILFMSTPFDET
;
A
#
# COMPACT_ATOMS: atom_id res chain seq x y z
N MET A 1 9.76 -3.07 -34.80
CA MET A 1 8.91 -2.87 -33.62
C MET A 1 9.63 -1.89 -32.72
N ASN A 2 8.99 -0.81 -32.30
CA ASN A 2 9.56 0.04 -31.24
C ASN A 2 9.28 -0.66 -29.91
N THR A 3 10.32 -1.18 -29.27
CA THR A 3 10.24 -1.72 -27.93
C THR A 3 10.14 -0.56 -26.94
N HIS A 4 8.98 -0.39 -26.31
CA HIS A 4 8.79 0.62 -25.27
C HIS A 4 9.25 0.05 -23.93
N SER A 5 10.21 0.72 -23.29
CA SER A 5 10.64 0.44 -21.92
C SER A 5 10.85 1.75 -21.16
N PHE A 6 10.73 1.68 -19.85
CA PHE A 6 10.98 2.79 -18.94
C PHE A 6 11.65 2.28 -17.66
N ASP A 7 12.31 3.17 -16.93
CA ASP A 7 13.01 2.84 -15.68
C ASP A 7 12.12 3.10 -14.46
N ILE A 8 12.11 2.15 -13.53
CA ILE A 8 11.60 2.33 -12.18
C ILE A 8 12.76 2.10 -11.20
N HIS A 9 13.44 3.17 -10.81
CA HIS A 9 14.51 3.15 -9.79
C HIS A 9 15.62 2.12 -10.10
N GLY A 10 16.08 2.07 -11.35
CA GLY A 10 17.10 1.13 -11.82
C GLY A 10 16.56 -0.19 -12.37
N HIS A 11 15.24 -0.42 -12.33
CA HIS A 11 14.59 -1.56 -12.97
C HIS A 11 14.02 -1.15 -14.33
N SER A 12 14.54 -1.73 -15.41
CA SER A 12 13.95 -1.57 -16.74
C SER A 12 12.67 -2.39 -16.85
N VAL A 13 11.54 -1.72 -17.13
CA VAL A 13 10.22 -2.33 -17.28
C VAL A 13 9.73 -2.12 -18.70
N GLY A 14 9.41 -3.22 -19.39
CA GLY A 14 8.94 -3.19 -20.77
C GLY A 14 9.22 -4.48 -21.52
N GLU A 15 9.07 -4.43 -22.84
CA GLU A 15 9.28 -5.59 -23.71
C GLU A 15 10.73 -6.09 -23.64
N GLY A 16 10.91 -7.40 -23.45
CA GLY A 16 12.23 -8.05 -23.36
C GLY A 16 12.94 -7.90 -22.01
N GLN A 17 12.31 -7.27 -21.01
CA GLN A 17 12.83 -7.18 -19.64
C GLN A 17 12.22 -8.25 -18.73
N PRO A 18 12.85 -8.58 -17.59
CA PRO A 18 12.23 -9.39 -16.55
C PRO A 18 10.90 -8.79 -16.06
N THR A 19 9.97 -9.64 -15.65
CA THR A 19 8.72 -9.20 -15.02
C THR A 19 9.02 -8.47 -13.72
N PHE A 20 8.59 -7.22 -13.61
CA PHE A 20 8.66 -6.44 -12.38
C PHE A 20 7.49 -6.78 -11.47
N ILE A 21 7.77 -7.29 -10.26
CA ILE A 21 6.79 -7.79 -9.31
C ILE A 21 6.58 -6.78 -8.19
N ILE A 22 5.34 -6.29 -8.09
CA ILE A 22 4.90 -5.40 -7.00
C ILE A 22 4.07 -6.21 -6.00
N ALA A 23 4.56 -6.33 -4.77
CA ALA A 23 3.79 -6.86 -3.65
C ALA A 23 2.84 -5.78 -3.10
N GLU A 24 1.55 -5.89 -3.42
CA GLU A 24 0.51 -4.98 -2.89
C GLU A 24 0.22 -5.29 -1.41
N ALA A 25 0.85 -4.54 -0.51
CA ALA A 25 0.52 -4.55 0.90
C ALA A 25 -0.83 -3.85 1.16
N GLY A 26 -1.12 -2.79 0.40
CA GLY A 26 -2.37 -2.05 0.51
C GLY A 26 -2.61 -1.57 1.94
N VAL A 27 -3.78 -1.93 2.49
CA VAL A 27 -4.19 -1.68 3.88
C VAL A 27 -4.09 -2.91 4.79
N ASN A 28 -3.43 -3.98 4.36
CA ASN A 28 -3.36 -5.26 5.10
C ASN A 28 -2.57 -5.17 6.42
N HIS A 29 -1.92 -4.04 6.68
CA HIS A 29 -1.28 -3.71 7.95
C HIS A 29 -2.28 -3.35 9.06
N ASN A 30 -3.58 -3.15 8.76
CA ASN A 30 -4.60 -2.86 9.76
C ASN A 30 -4.27 -1.64 10.65
N GLY A 31 -3.69 -0.58 10.08
CA GLY A 31 -3.23 0.61 10.81
C GLY A 31 -2.05 0.39 11.76
N ARG A 32 -1.43 -0.79 11.72
CA ARG A 32 -0.34 -1.16 12.62
C ARG A 32 1.00 -1.14 11.88
N LEU A 33 1.90 -0.25 12.31
CA LEU A 33 3.22 -0.10 11.69
C LEU A 33 4.09 -1.37 11.82
N ASP A 34 3.97 -2.11 12.92
CA ASP A 34 4.71 -3.37 13.09
C ASP A 34 4.24 -4.45 12.10
N LEU A 35 2.94 -4.50 11.79
CA LEU A 35 2.43 -5.37 10.72
C LEU A 35 2.86 -4.88 9.35
N ALA A 36 2.95 -3.57 9.12
CA ALA A 36 3.49 -3.03 7.87
C ALA A 36 4.95 -3.46 7.66
N TYR A 37 5.79 -3.44 8.71
CA TYR A 37 7.16 -3.98 8.63
C TYR A 37 7.19 -5.49 8.35
N ALA A 38 6.29 -6.26 8.97
CA ALA A 38 6.18 -7.69 8.68
C ALA A 38 5.80 -7.96 7.21
N LEU A 39 4.96 -7.11 6.61
CA LEU A 39 4.61 -7.19 5.19
C LEU A 39 5.81 -6.86 4.28
N VAL A 40 6.63 -5.87 4.65
CA VAL A 40 7.90 -5.57 3.96
C VAL A 40 8.83 -6.78 3.99
N ASP A 41 9.01 -7.38 5.16
CA ASP A 41 9.86 -8.56 5.33
C ASP A 41 9.38 -9.75 4.49
N ALA A 42 8.07 -9.97 4.45
CA ALA A 42 7.47 -11.01 3.61
C ALA A 42 7.68 -10.74 2.10
N ALA A 43 7.55 -9.49 1.66
CA ALA A 43 7.79 -9.10 0.27
C ALA A 43 9.25 -9.33 -0.14
N VAL A 44 10.20 -8.95 0.73
CA VAL A 44 11.63 -9.19 0.55
C VAL A 44 11.92 -10.69 0.49
N GLN A 45 11.39 -11.47 1.42
CA GLN A 45 11.58 -12.92 1.45
C GLN A 45 11.00 -13.61 0.20
N ALA A 46 9.90 -13.08 -0.35
CA ALA A 46 9.31 -13.57 -1.59
C ALA A 46 10.08 -13.18 -2.85
N GLY A 47 11.06 -12.27 -2.74
CA GLY A 47 11.83 -11.75 -3.87
C GLY A 47 11.06 -10.77 -4.75
N ALA A 48 10.13 -10.00 -4.18
CA ALA A 48 9.45 -8.92 -4.91
C ALA A 48 10.41 -7.76 -5.18
N ASP A 49 10.24 -7.08 -6.32
CA ASP A 49 11.05 -5.90 -6.67
C ASP A 49 10.61 -4.66 -5.88
N ALA A 50 9.31 -4.54 -5.63
CA ALA A 50 8.72 -3.45 -4.88
C ALA A 50 7.62 -3.93 -3.93
N VAL A 51 7.41 -3.18 -2.85
CA VAL A 51 6.24 -3.28 -1.98
C VAL A 51 5.42 -1.99 -2.08
N LYS A 52 4.11 -2.13 -2.30
CA LYS A 52 3.22 -0.99 -2.51
C LYS A 52 2.18 -0.87 -1.39
N PHE A 53 2.12 0.32 -0.80
CA PHE A 53 1.14 0.71 0.21
C PHE A 53 0.12 1.70 -0.37
N GLN A 54 -0.81 2.16 0.46
CA GLN A 54 -1.80 3.17 0.10
C GLN A 54 -1.67 4.35 1.05
N THR A 55 -1.70 5.57 0.50
CA THR A 55 -1.64 6.81 1.27
C THR A 55 -2.95 7.55 1.06
N PHE A 56 -3.68 7.77 2.15
CA PHE A 56 -4.98 8.42 2.13
C PHE A 56 -5.28 9.07 3.49
N ARG A 57 -6.15 10.07 3.47
CA ARG A 57 -6.87 10.58 4.63
C ARG A 57 -8.31 10.10 4.58
N ALA A 58 -8.73 9.36 5.60
CA ALA A 58 -10.04 8.71 5.62
C ALA A 58 -11.19 9.71 5.40
N GLU A 59 -11.08 10.92 5.96
CA GLU A 59 -12.06 12.00 5.81
C GLU A 59 -12.14 12.60 4.41
N ARG A 60 -11.08 12.45 3.60
CA ARG A 60 -11.05 12.95 2.21
C ARG A 60 -11.50 11.89 1.21
N LEU A 61 -11.47 10.62 1.60
CA LEU A 61 -11.78 9.50 0.72
C LEU A 61 -13.27 9.13 0.69
N VAL A 62 -13.97 9.28 1.82
CA VAL A 62 -15.39 8.90 1.94
C VAL A 62 -16.19 9.94 2.72
N THR A 63 -17.47 10.06 2.39
CA THR A 63 -18.41 10.82 3.22
C THR A 63 -18.72 10.05 4.51
N ALA A 64 -19.08 10.77 5.58
CA ALA A 64 -19.42 10.16 6.86
C ALA A 64 -20.60 9.17 6.78
N GLU A 65 -21.49 9.35 5.79
CA GLU A 65 -22.69 8.55 5.57
C GLU A 65 -22.48 7.41 4.55
N ALA A 66 -21.27 7.27 4.00
CA ALA A 66 -20.98 6.24 3.01
C ALA A 66 -21.19 4.84 3.63
N PRO A 67 -22.06 3.99 3.04
CA PRO A 67 -22.23 2.63 3.53
C PRO A 67 -20.98 1.81 3.23
N GLN A 68 -20.67 0.87 4.12
CA GLN A 68 -19.63 -0.11 3.85
C GLN A 68 -19.99 -0.97 2.63
N ALA A 69 -18.98 -1.44 1.89
CA ALA A 69 -19.22 -2.41 0.83
C ALA A 69 -19.76 -3.73 1.42
N ALA A 70 -20.56 -4.49 0.66
CA ALA A 70 -21.23 -5.70 1.17
C ALA A 70 -20.28 -6.73 1.78
N TYR A 71 -19.05 -6.87 1.25
CA TYR A 71 -18.04 -7.76 1.84
C TYR A 71 -17.47 -7.24 3.16
N GLN A 72 -17.36 -5.92 3.32
CA GLN A 72 -16.89 -5.28 4.55
C GLN A 72 -17.93 -5.43 5.66
N GLN A 73 -19.22 -5.26 5.34
CA GLN A 73 -20.31 -5.51 6.28
C GLN A 73 -20.29 -6.96 6.81
N ARG A 74 -20.06 -7.94 5.93
CA ARG A 74 -19.92 -9.35 6.34
C ARG A 74 -18.73 -9.59 7.26
N ASN A 75 -17.59 -8.96 6.98
CA ASN A 75 -16.36 -9.18 7.76
C ASN A 75 -16.36 -8.43 9.10
N THR A 76 -17.14 -7.35 9.22
CA THR A 76 -17.24 -6.52 10.43
C THR A 76 -18.50 -6.78 11.24
N ASN A 77 -19.34 -7.74 10.83
CA ASN A 77 -20.70 -7.93 11.35
C ASN A 77 -21.55 -6.65 11.35
N GLY A 78 -21.33 -5.78 10.35
CA GLY A 78 -22.01 -4.49 10.21
C GLY A 78 -21.65 -3.46 11.27
N ALA A 79 -20.55 -3.63 12.00
CA ALA A 79 -20.13 -2.69 13.03
C ALA A 79 -19.39 -1.48 12.43
N GLY A 80 -19.93 -0.29 12.68
CA GLY A 80 -19.31 0.99 12.35
C GLY A 80 -19.56 1.49 10.92
N SER A 81 -19.16 2.74 10.67
CA SER A 81 -19.22 3.38 9.35
C SER A 81 -18.00 3.05 8.48
N GLN A 82 -18.10 3.31 7.18
CA GLN A 82 -16.95 3.21 6.26
C GLN A 82 -15.79 4.13 6.69
N LEU A 83 -16.12 5.34 7.16
CA LEU A 83 -15.15 6.30 7.66
C LEU A 83 -14.40 5.77 8.87
N GLU A 84 -15.11 5.21 9.86
CA GLU A 84 -14.49 4.62 11.06
C GLU A 84 -13.59 3.44 10.71
N MET A 85 -13.99 2.62 9.76
CA MET A 85 -13.17 1.52 9.27
C MET A 85 -11.88 2.04 8.61
N LEU A 86 -11.97 3.02 7.70
CA LEU A 86 -10.81 3.57 7.00
C LEU A 86 -9.85 4.30 7.94
N ARG A 87 -10.36 5.03 8.95
CA ARG A 87 -9.53 5.66 9.99
C ARG A 87 -8.65 4.66 10.74
N ARG A 88 -9.14 3.43 10.94
CA ARG A 88 -8.34 2.36 11.58
C ARG A 88 -7.27 1.79 10.65
N LEU A 89 -7.38 2.01 9.35
CA LEU A 89 -6.45 1.53 8.35
C LEU A 89 -5.44 2.61 7.94
N GLU A 90 -5.72 3.88 8.20
CA GLU A 90 -4.84 5.01 7.90
C GLU A 90 -3.52 4.91 8.69
N LEU A 91 -2.40 5.14 8.00
CA LEU A 91 -1.11 5.42 8.62
C LEU A 91 -0.85 6.93 8.52
N ASP A 92 -0.35 7.51 9.60
CA ASP A 92 0.05 8.91 9.55
C ASP A 92 1.36 9.12 8.76
N GLU A 93 1.70 10.38 8.52
CA GLU A 93 2.88 10.75 7.73
C GLU A 93 4.18 10.22 8.34
N GLU A 94 4.28 10.25 9.67
CA GLU A 94 5.48 9.78 10.37
C GLU A 94 5.63 8.26 10.25
N ALA A 95 4.52 7.50 10.36
CA ALA A 95 4.51 6.08 10.10
C ALA A 95 4.92 5.78 8.65
N HIS A 96 4.44 6.56 7.67
CA HIS A 96 4.88 6.43 6.27
C HIS A 96 6.39 6.70 6.09
N ARG A 97 6.95 7.75 6.73
CA ARG A 97 8.40 8.03 6.67
C ARG A 97 9.21 6.88 7.28
N ARG A 98 8.78 6.37 8.43
CA ARG A 98 9.42 5.22 9.09
C ARG A 98 9.31 3.94 8.26
N LEU A 99 8.20 3.74 7.56
CA LEU A 99 8.00 2.62 6.65
C LEU A 99 8.88 2.71 5.39
N PHE A 100 8.99 3.90 4.83
CA PHE A 100 9.90 4.19 3.72
C PHE A 100 11.35 3.89 4.11
N ALA A 101 11.82 4.43 5.24
CA ALA A 101 13.18 4.18 5.74
C ALA A 101 13.44 2.68 5.97
N TYR A 102 12.45 1.96 6.50
CA TYR A 102 12.56 0.51 6.70
C TYR A 102 12.67 -0.25 5.37
N CYS A 103 11.91 0.12 4.33
CA CYS A 103 12.05 -0.49 3.01
C CYS A 103 13.47 -0.26 2.42
N GLN A 104 14.04 0.93 2.62
CA GLN A 104 15.42 1.23 2.22
C GLN A 104 16.43 0.34 2.97
N GLU A 105 16.27 0.18 4.28
CA GLU A 105 17.12 -0.72 5.08
C GLU A 105 17.04 -2.17 4.61
N ARG A 106 15.84 -2.63 4.22
CA ARG A 106 15.61 -3.99 3.73
C ARG A 106 15.94 -4.19 2.25
N GLY A 107 16.30 -3.12 1.53
CA GLY A 107 16.72 -3.19 0.13
C GLY A 107 15.58 -3.49 -0.85
N ILE A 108 14.34 -3.08 -0.56
CA ILE A 108 13.18 -3.22 -1.46
C ILE A 108 12.62 -1.86 -1.84
N LEU A 109 12.17 -1.70 -3.09
CA LEU A 109 11.58 -0.44 -3.54
C LEU A 109 10.25 -0.19 -2.84
N PHE A 110 10.12 0.97 -2.20
CA PHE A 110 8.85 1.44 -1.66
C PHE A 110 8.01 2.13 -2.73
N MET A 111 6.73 1.77 -2.82
CA MET A 111 5.74 2.47 -3.63
C MET A 111 4.51 2.81 -2.79
N SER A 112 3.75 3.83 -3.22
CA SER A 112 2.42 4.09 -2.68
C SER A 112 1.45 4.52 -3.77
N THR A 113 0.17 4.21 -3.58
CA THR A 113 -0.93 4.83 -4.35
C THR A 113 -1.53 5.97 -3.51
N PRO A 114 -1.39 7.24 -3.93
CA PRO A 114 -2.06 8.36 -3.28
C PRO A 114 -3.53 8.39 -3.68
N PHE A 115 -4.43 8.60 -2.71
CA PHE A 115 -5.87 8.74 -2.95
C PHE A 115 -6.39 10.17 -2.76
N ASP A 116 -5.53 11.07 -2.33
CA ASP A 116 -5.83 12.49 -2.17
C ASP A 116 -4.55 13.33 -2.37
N GLU A 117 -4.70 14.64 -2.26
CA GLU A 117 -3.67 15.65 -2.51
C GLU A 117 -2.83 16.02 -1.28
N THR A 118 -2.96 15.30 -0.15
CA THR A 118 -2.32 15.65 1.13
C THR A 118 -1.08 14.86 1.50
#